data_AF-A0A662G4A4-F1
#
_entry.id   AF-A0A662G4A4-F1
#
_cell.length_a   1.000
_cell.length_b   1.000
_cell.length_c   1.000
_cell.angle_alpha   90.00
_cell.angle_beta   90.00
_cell.angle_gamma   90.00
#
_symmetry.space_group_name_H-M   'P 1'
#
loop_
_entity.id
_entity.type
_entity.pdbx_description
1 polymer ?
#
loop_
_entity_poly.entity_id
_entity_poly.type
_entity_poly.pdbx_seq_one_letter_code
_entity_poly.pdbx_strand_id
1 'polypeptide(L)'
;SRVQRCDVHYAMPDGRIVPFCTFNVFPELYRDRVQKVFSYSIGEWEQITGRKLLEDKYVRNIKKLISGDAYRRAYEGIADVLSIPYEEHVKASKKFGIPVAE
;
A
#
# COMPACT_ATOMS: atom_id res chain seq x y z
N SER A 1 4.53 -9.11 27.34
CA SER A 1 4.41 -7.78 26.70
C SER A 1 3.94 -7.94 25.25
N ARG A 2 3.50 -6.87 24.56
CA ARG A 2 3.07 -6.90 23.13
C ARG A 2 4.15 -7.47 22.20
N VAL A 3 5.43 -7.23 22.52
CA VAL A 3 6.58 -7.74 21.76
C VAL A 3 6.69 -9.26 21.82
N GLN A 4 6.40 -9.88 22.98
CA GLN A 4 6.46 -11.33 23.17
C GLN A 4 5.31 -12.10 22.50
N ARG A 5 4.28 -11.39 22.01
CA ARG A 5 3.11 -11.95 21.32
C ARG A 5 3.05 -11.51 19.85
N CYS A 6 4.16 -11.02 19.31
CA CYS A 6 4.21 -10.51 17.96
C CYS A 6 4.51 -11.70 17.03
N ASP A 7 3.58 -12.06 16.15
CA ASP A 7 3.73 -13.26 15.29
C ASP A 7 4.50 -12.98 14.00
N VAL A 8 4.63 -11.70 13.62
CA VAL A 8 5.33 -11.26 12.41
C VAL A 8 6.72 -10.76 12.79
N HIS A 9 7.74 -11.28 12.11
CA HIS A 9 9.14 -10.93 12.30
C HIS A 9 9.79 -10.59 10.96
N TYR A 10 10.58 -9.53 10.93
CA TYR A 10 11.34 -9.12 9.75
C TYR A 10 12.78 -9.63 9.86
N ALA A 11 13.24 -10.35 8.83
CA ALA A 11 14.66 -10.58 8.61
C ALA A 11 15.27 -9.34 7.95
N MET A 12 16.19 -8.68 8.64
CA MET A 12 16.81 -7.44 8.20
C MET A 12 18.12 -7.73 7.43
N PRO A 13 18.52 -6.87 6.48
CA PRO A 13 19.73 -7.06 5.69
C PRO A 13 21.03 -6.96 6.51
N ASP A 14 20.96 -6.45 7.75
CA ASP A 14 22.08 -6.46 8.70
C ASP A 14 22.12 -7.71 9.60
N GLY A 15 21.33 -8.74 9.27
CA GLY A 15 21.31 -10.04 9.93
C GLY A 15 20.43 -10.12 11.18
N ARG A 16 19.80 -9.02 11.60
CA ARG A 16 18.89 -9.01 12.76
C ARG A 16 17.50 -9.57 12.40
N ILE A 17 16.84 -10.18 13.39
CA ILE A 17 15.40 -10.49 13.34
C ILE A 17 14.67 -9.50 14.24
N VAL A 18 13.76 -8.71 13.66
CA VAL A 18 13.05 -7.65 14.39
C VAL A 18 11.54 -7.93 14.37
N PRO A 19 10.87 -8.03 15.54
CA PRO A 19 9.43 -8.19 15.61
C PRO A 19 8.69 -6.99 14.99
N PHE A 20 7.55 -7.22 14.34
CA PHE A 20 6.72 -6.20 13.71
C PHE A 20 6.43 -5.02 14.65
N CYS A 21 6.10 -5.34 15.89
CA CYS A 21 5.76 -4.38 16.92
C CYS A 21 6.92 -3.40 17.16
N THR A 22 8.14 -3.93 17.30
CA THR A 22 9.34 -3.12 17.59
C THR A 22 9.77 -2.32 16.35
N PHE A 23 9.71 -2.94 15.16
CA PHE A 23 10.04 -2.30 13.90
C PHE A 23 9.18 -1.06 13.61
N ASN A 24 7.88 -1.11 13.93
CA ASN A 24 6.95 -0.03 13.64
C ASN A 24 6.77 0.98 14.80
N VAL A 25 6.98 0.55 16.05
CA VAL A 25 6.82 1.44 17.22
C VAL A 25 8.09 2.23 17.53
N PHE A 26 9.27 1.68 17.24
CA PHE A 26 10.56 2.34 17.49
C PHE A 26 11.44 2.35 16.23
N PRO A 27 10.98 3.00 15.14
CA PRO A 27 11.64 2.91 13.84
C PRO A 27 13.05 3.49 13.83
N GLU A 28 13.35 4.50 14.63
CA GLU A 28 14.67 5.16 14.68
C GLU A 28 15.75 4.20 15.20
N LEU A 29 15.38 3.28 16.09
CA LEU A 29 16.30 2.31 16.69
C LEU A 29 16.46 1.06 15.83
N TYR A 30 15.39 0.58 15.20
CA TYR A 30 15.38 -0.75 14.59
C TYR A 30 15.30 -0.76 13.06
N ARG A 31 14.77 0.30 12.44
CA ARG A 31 14.48 0.36 10.99
C ARG A 31 15.33 1.37 10.25
N ASP A 32 15.26 2.64 10.64
CA ASP A 32 15.60 3.77 9.76
C ASP A 32 17.09 3.78 9.37
N ARG A 33 17.98 3.49 10.33
CA ARG A 33 19.43 3.40 10.05
C ARG A 33 19.74 2.35 9.00
N VAL A 34 19.12 1.18 9.09
CA VAL A 34 19.36 0.07 8.16
C VAL A 34 18.73 0.37 6.82
N GLN A 35 17.49 0.83 6.79
CA GLN A 35 16.84 1.21 5.54
C GLN A 35 17.68 2.25 4.79
N LYS A 36 18.22 3.27 5.47
CA LYS A 36 19.09 4.27 4.83
C LYS A 36 20.37 3.68 4.21
N VAL A 37 20.98 2.68 4.86
CA VAL A 37 22.24 2.07 4.39
C VAL A 37 22.00 1.09 3.23
N PHE A 38 20.88 0.38 3.24
CA PHE A 38 20.58 -0.70 2.30
C PHE A 38 19.49 -0.35 1.28
N SER A 39 18.93 0.87 1.30
CA SER A 39 17.94 1.32 0.32
C SER A 39 18.60 1.66 -1.01
N TYR A 40 17.86 1.41 -2.09
CA TYR A 40 18.14 1.96 -3.40
C TYR A 40 17.29 3.21 -3.63
N SER A 41 17.83 4.19 -4.35
CA SER A 41 16.99 5.21 -4.98
C SER A 41 16.08 4.56 -6.02
N ILE A 42 15.01 5.27 -6.42
CA ILE A 42 14.08 4.78 -7.44
C ILE A 42 14.83 4.48 -8.74
N GLY A 43 15.71 5.37 -9.19
CA GLY A 43 16.47 5.18 -10.43
C GLY A 43 17.38 3.95 -10.39
N GLU A 44 18.09 3.73 -9.30
CA GLU A 44 18.92 2.53 -9.12
C GLU A 44 18.08 1.24 -9.13
N TRP A 45 16.94 1.25 -8.43
CA TRP A 45 16.05 0.08 -8.39
C TRP A 45 15.47 -0.24 -9.78
N GLU A 46 15.06 0.77 -10.54
CA GLU A 46 14.55 0.58 -11.91
C GLU A 46 15.64 0.07 -12.86
N GLN A 47 16.90 0.51 -12.68
CA GLN A 47 18.04 0.00 -13.45
C GLN A 47 18.36 -1.46 -13.11
N ILE A 48 18.36 -1.82 -11.83
CA ILE A 48 18.64 -3.19 -11.35
C ILE A 48 17.56 -4.17 -11.83
N THR A 49 16.30 -3.76 -11.75
CA THR A 49 15.15 -4.65 -12.04
C THR A 49 14.68 -4.60 -13.48
N GLY A 50 15.02 -3.54 -14.22
CA GLY A 50 14.49 -3.26 -15.55
C GLY A 50 13.01 -2.87 -15.57
N ARG A 51 12.37 -2.68 -14.42
CA ARG A 51 10.94 -2.36 -14.27
C ARG A 51 10.76 -0.90 -13.87
N LYS A 52 9.68 -0.26 -14.30
CA LYS A 52 9.33 1.07 -13.80
C LYS A 52 8.52 0.96 -12.52
N LEU A 53 8.91 1.68 -11.47
CA LEU A 53 8.20 1.64 -10.19
C LEU A 53 6.75 2.12 -10.33
N LEU A 54 6.50 3.03 -11.28
CA LEU A 54 5.15 3.52 -11.60
C LEU A 54 4.23 2.43 -12.14
N GLU A 55 4.76 1.39 -12.79
CA GLU A 55 3.96 0.27 -13.32
C GLU A 55 3.41 -0.61 -12.19
N ASP A 56 4.09 -0.64 -11.05
CA ASP A 56 3.65 -1.39 -9.85
C ASP A 56 2.61 -0.62 -9.03
N LYS A 57 2.39 0.67 -9.33
CA LYS A 57 1.40 1.47 -8.62
C LYS A 57 0.01 1.06 -9.06
N TYR A 58 -0.85 0.71 -8.10
CA TYR A 58 -2.25 0.42 -8.36
C TYR A 58 -2.96 1.59 -9.04
N VAL A 59 -3.62 1.29 -10.15
CA VAL A 59 -4.51 2.19 -10.87
C VAL A 59 -5.93 1.65 -10.76
N ARG A 60 -6.83 2.47 -10.23
CA ARG A 60 -8.22 2.08 -10.02
C ARG A 60 -8.98 2.11 -11.33
N ASN A 61 -9.51 0.96 -11.74
CA ASN A 61 -10.48 0.89 -12.83
C ASN A 61 -11.90 1.06 -12.26
N ILE A 62 -12.47 2.25 -12.43
CA ILE A 62 -13.77 2.61 -11.84
C ILE A 62 -14.91 1.83 -12.49
N LYS A 63 -14.86 1.64 -13.82
CA LYS A 63 -15.87 0.85 -14.54
C LYS A 63 -15.95 -0.58 -13.99
N LYS A 64 -14.79 -1.23 -13.81
CA LYS A 64 -14.68 -2.57 -13.24
C LYS A 64 -15.08 -2.61 -11.76
N LEU A 65 -14.79 -1.54 -11.00
CA LEU A 65 -15.17 -1.44 -9.60
C LEU A 65 -16.70 -1.40 -9.45
N ILE A 66 -17.37 -0.53 -10.21
CA ILE A 66 -18.83 -0.34 -10.14
C ILE A 66 -19.58 -1.54 -10.71
N SER A 67 -19.05 -2.20 -11.74
CA SER A 67 -19.69 -3.39 -12.33
C SER A 67 -19.58 -4.65 -11.46
N GLY A 68 -18.64 -4.67 -10.50
CA GLY A 68 -18.40 -5.82 -9.65
C GLY A 68 -19.30 -5.87 -8.42
N ASP A 69 -19.94 -7.03 -8.18
CA ASP A 69 -20.80 -7.24 -6.99
C ASP A 69 -20.05 -7.10 -5.67
N ALA A 70 -18.73 -7.32 -5.66
CA ALA A 70 -17.91 -7.16 -4.47
C ALA A 70 -17.99 -5.73 -3.90
N TYR A 71 -18.04 -4.72 -4.77
CA TYR A 71 -18.11 -3.32 -4.32
C TYR A 71 -19.46 -3.01 -3.69
N ARG A 72 -20.56 -3.43 -4.33
CA ARG A 72 -21.91 -3.31 -3.77
C ARG A 72 -22.01 -4.00 -2.40
N ARG A 73 -21.60 -5.28 -2.32
CA ARG A 73 -21.69 -6.09 -1.09
C ARG A 73 -20.85 -5.51 0.05
N ALA A 74 -19.68 -4.96 -0.24
CA ALA A 74 -18.82 -4.37 0.79
C ALA A 74 -19.45 -3.15 1.47
N TYR A 75 -20.36 -2.45 0.79
CA TYR A 75 -21.02 -1.24 1.29
C TYR A 75 -22.52 -1.43 1.56
N GLU A 76 -23.04 -2.64 1.40
CA GLU A 76 -24.44 -2.97 1.67
C GLU A 76 -24.79 -2.65 3.13
N GLY A 77 -25.91 -1.94 3.33
CA GLY A 77 -26.34 -1.46 4.65
C GLY A 77 -25.57 -0.26 5.20
N ILE A 78 -24.51 0.20 4.51
CA ILE A 78 -23.73 1.39 4.88
C ILE A 78 -24.00 2.53 3.90
N ALA A 79 -23.93 2.27 2.59
CA ALA A 79 -24.13 3.28 1.54
C ALA A 79 -24.56 2.65 0.21
N ASP A 80 -25.44 3.33 -0.53
CA ASP A 80 -25.76 2.95 -1.92
C ASP A 80 -24.69 3.50 -2.87
N VAL A 81 -23.60 2.76 -3.00
CA VAL A 81 -22.46 3.13 -3.87
C VAL A 81 -22.80 3.17 -5.37
N LEU A 82 -23.89 2.53 -5.80
CA LEU A 82 -24.29 2.50 -7.21
C LEU A 82 -25.15 3.70 -7.61
N SER A 83 -25.78 4.37 -6.63
CA SER A 83 -26.43 5.66 -6.84
C SER A 83 -25.46 6.80 -7.14
N ILE A 84 -24.18 6.65 -6.77
CA ILE A 84 -23.15 7.67 -6.97
C ILE A 84 -22.74 7.70 -8.46
N PRO A 85 -22.79 8.88 -9.12
CA PRO A 85 -22.36 9.01 -10.52
C PRO A 85 -20.90 8.63 -10.75
N TYR A 86 -20.58 8.13 -11.95
CA TYR A 86 -19.23 7.74 -12.33
C TYR A 86 -18.20 8.85 -12.11
N GLU A 87 -18.54 10.08 -12.49
CA GLU A 87 -17.68 11.26 -12.39
C GLU A 87 -17.32 11.56 -10.92
N GLU A 88 -18.27 11.36 -10.01
CA GLU A 88 -18.04 11.53 -8.58
C GLU A 88 -17.16 10.41 -8.00
N HIS A 89 -17.27 9.17 -8.50
CA HIS A 89 -16.33 8.09 -8.16
C HIS A 89 -14.89 8.40 -8.60
N VAL A 90 -14.73 8.96 -9.81
CA VAL A 90 -13.43 9.39 -10.33
C VAL A 90 -12.86 10.53 -9.48
N LYS A 91 -13.67 11.56 -9.22
CA LYS A 91 -13.28 12.73 -8.43
C LYS A 91 -12.89 12.34 -7.01
N ALA A 92 -13.67 11.47 -6.35
CA ALA A 92 -13.34 10.96 -5.03
C ALA A 92 -12.01 10.19 -5.04
N SER A 93 -11.79 9.31 -6.02
CA SER A 93 -10.54 8.55 -6.13
C SER A 93 -9.32 9.46 -6.32
N LYS A 94 -9.41 10.44 -7.23
CA LYS A 94 -8.36 11.43 -7.48
C LYS A 94 -8.11 12.31 -6.23
N LYS A 95 -9.16 12.68 -5.48
CA LYS A 95 -9.05 13.43 -4.20
C LYS A 95 -8.19 12.70 -3.16
N PHE A 96 -8.24 11.37 -3.12
CA PHE A 96 -7.42 10.55 -2.23
C PHE A 96 -6.06 10.13 -2.83
N GLY A 97 -5.66 10.73 -3.96
CA GLY A 97 -4.37 10.46 -4.60
C GLY A 97 -4.29 9.10 -5.32
N ILE A 98 -5.43 8.46 -5.57
CA ILE A 98 -5.51 7.17 -6.24
C ILE A 98 -5.61 7.43 -7.75
N PRO A 99 -4.62 7.00 -8.56
CA PRO A 99 -4.72 7.10 -10.01
C PRO A 99 -5.91 6.30 -10.52
N VAL A 100 -6.59 6.82 -11.54
CA VAL A 100 -7.76 6.20 -12.15
C VAL A 100 -7.47 5.90 -13.60
N ALA A 101 -7.82 4.70 -14.04
CA ALA A 101 -7.88 4.36 -15.45
C ALA A 101 -9.25 4.81 -15.98
N GLU A 102 -9.24 5.71 -16.96
CA GLU A 102 -10.45 6.27 -17.61
C GLU A 102 -11.09 5.28 -18.61
#